data_AF-A0A8S2UP10-F1
#
_entry.id   AF-A0A8S2UP10-F1
#
_cell.length_a   1.000
_cell.length_b   1.000
_cell.length_c   1.000
_cell.angle_alpha   90.00
_cell.angle_beta   90.00
_cell.angle_gamma   90.00
#
_symmetry.space_group_name_H-M   'P 1'
#
loop_
_entity.id
_entity.type
_entity.pdbx_description
1 polymer ?
#
loop_
_entity_poly.entity_id
_entity_poly.type
_entity_poly.pdbx_seq_one_letter_code
_entity_poly.pdbx_strand_id
1 'polypeptide(L)'
;YSSPTSTCCNGFIKAGNACCGGLGYSSPTSTCCNGFIKAGNACCDGLGYSSPTSTCCNGFIKAGNACCGGLGYSTSTSTCCNGYIKPRNAC
;
A
#
# COMPACT_ATOMS: atom_id res chain seq x y z
N TYR A 1 -17.86 -6.45 -15.25
CA TYR A 1 -17.60 -5.14 -15.87
C TYR A 1 -16.90 -4.26 -14.84
N SER A 2 -15.76 -3.69 -15.21
CA SER A 2 -15.03 -2.72 -14.38
C SER A 2 -14.59 -1.58 -15.30
N SER A 3 -15.09 -0.39 -15.02
CA SER A 3 -14.84 0.89 -15.69
C SER A 3 -14.17 1.82 -14.69
N PRO A 4 -13.52 2.92 -15.13
CA PRO A 4 -12.92 3.90 -14.23
C PRO A 4 -13.88 4.41 -13.15
N THR A 5 -15.19 4.40 -13.41
CA THR A 5 -16.23 4.94 -12.51
C THR A 5 -17.13 3.89 -11.88
N SER A 6 -17.09 2.63 -12.33
CA SER A 6 -17.99 1.59 -11.83
C SER A 6 -17.40 0.18 -11.89
N THR A 7 -17.79 -0.69 -10.97
CA THR A 7 -17.31 -2.07 -10.91
C THR A 7 -18.43 -3.01 -10.48
N CYS A 8 -18.42 -4.25 -10.97
CA CYS A 8 -19.30 -5.29 -10.45
C CYS A 8 -18.75 -5.80 -9.12
N CYS A 9 -19.59 -5.81 -8.08
CA CYS A 9 -19.24 -6.22 -6.74
C CYS A 9 -20.44 -6.97 -6.13
N ASN A 10 -20.27 -8.26 -5.83
CA ASN A 10 -21.32 -9.16 -5.32
C ASN A 10 -22.60 -9.13 -6.17
N GLY A 11 -22.47 -9.14 -7.49
CA GLY A 11 -23.61 -9.16 -8.41
C GLY A 11 -24.29 -7.81 -8.66
N PHE A 12 -23.83 -6.73 -8.02
CA PHE A 12 -24.34 -5.38 -8.24
C PHE A 12 -23.26 -4.46 -8.83
N ILE A 13 -23.66 -3.51 -9.67
CA ILE A 13 -22.76 -2.44 -10.11
C ILE A 13 -22.63 -1.42 -8.98
N LYS A 14 -21.39 -1.13 -8.56
CA LYS A 14 -21.02 -0.15 -7.54
C LYS A 14 -20.18 0.96 -8.16
N ALA A 15 -20.17 2.13 -7.54
CA ALA A 15 -19.30 3.24 -7.93
C ALA A 15 -17.84 2.93 -7.59
N GLY A 16 -16.91 3.45 -8.40
CA GLY A 16 -15.48 3.18 -8.30
C GLY A 16 -15.03 2.02 -9.18
N ASN A 17 -13.71 1.86 -9.33
CA ASN A 17 -13.11 0.90 -10.25
C ASN A 17 -12.77 -0.46 -9.57
N ALA A 18 -12.89 -0.57 -8.25
CA ALA A 18 -12.52 -1.76 -7.49
C ALA A 18 -13.56 -2.14 -6.42
N CYS A 19 -13.58 -3.40 -6.00
CA CYS A 19 -14.57 -3.98 -5.08
C CYS A 19 -13.89 -4.51 -3.81
N CYS A 20 -14.46 -4.23 -2.64
CA CYS A 20 -13.97 -4.67 -1.34
C CYS A 20 -15.15 -4.88 -0.39
N GLY A 21 -15.31 -6.08 0.18
CA GLY A 21 -16.37 -6.35 1.16
C GLY A 21 -17.79 -6.07 0.65
N GLY A 22 -18.05 -6.19 -0.66
CA GLY A 22 -19.35 -5.87 -1.26
C GLY A 22 -19.58 -4.38 -1.55
N LEU A 23 -18.59 -3.52 -1.30
CA LEU A 23 -18.60 -2.10 -1.62
C LEU A 23 -17.64 -1.79 -2.78
N GLY A 24 -18.02 -0.83 -3.61
CA GLY A 24 -17.13 -0.28 -4.63
C GLY A 24 -16.25 0.83 -4.04
N TYR A 25 -15.03 0.97 -4.55
CA TYR A 25 -14.09 2.03 -4.19
C TYR A 25 -13.21 2.43 -5.38
N SER A 26 -12.54 3.58 -5.24
CA SER A 26 -11.63 4.11 -6.26
C SER A 26 -10.17 3.87 -5.85
N SER A 27 -9.45 3.08 -6.64
CA SER A 27 -7.99 3.00 -6.61
C SER A 27 -7.40 4.08 -7.52
N PRO A 28 -6.27 4.74 -7.16
CA PRO A 28 -5.38 4.42 -6.04
C PRO A 28 -5.65 5.22 -4.75
N THR A 29 -6.73 6.00 -4.65
CA THR A 29 -7.00 6.80 -3.46
C THR A 29 -7.41 5.96 -2.25
N SER A 30 -7.92 4.76 -2.49
CA SER A 30 -8.24 3.76 -1.47
C SER A 30 -7.80 2.36 -1.90
N THR A 31 -7.71 1.46 -0.92
CA THR A 31 -7.31 0.06 -1.08
C THR A 31 -8.17 -0.85 -0.22
N CYS A 32 -8.18 -2.14 -0.54
CA CYS A 32 -8.89 -3.15 0.24
C CYS A 32 -7.94 -3.86 1.21
N CYS A 33 -8.23 -3.79 2.49
CA CYS A 33 -7.45 -4.40 3.57
C CYS A 33 -8.36 -5.27 4.43
N ASN A 34 -8.13 -6.58 4.45
CA ASN A 34 -8.92 -7.53 5.25
C ASN A 34 -10.44 -7.37 5.06
N GLY A 35 -10.88 -7.08 3.83
CA GLY A 35 -12.30 -6.87 3.49
C GLY A 35 -12.84 -5.46 3.77
N PHE A 36 -12.01 -4.55 4.29
CA PHE A 36 -12.40 -3.16 4.56
C PHE A 36 -11.66 -2.18 3.64
N ILE A 37 -12.37 -1.17 3.17
CA ILE A 37 -11.79 -0.08 2.39
C ILE A 37 -10.97 0.82 3.33
N LYS A 38 -9.71 1.08 2.97
CA LYS A 38 -8.79 1.96 3.69
C LYS A 38 -8.23 3.03 2.76
N ALA A 39 -7.86 4.18 3.32
CA ALA A 39 -7.19 5.24 2.57
C ALA A 39 -5.78 4.81 2.15
N GLY A 40 -5.33 5.30 1.00
CA GLY A 40 -4.03 4.94 0.41
C GLY A 40 -4.13 3.81 -0.62
N ASN A 41 -3.00 3.48 -1.21
CA ASN A 41 -2.91 2.56 -2.35
C ASN A 41 -2.34 1.18 -1.98
N ALA A 42 -1.91 0.98 -0.73
CA ALA A 42 -1.28 -0.26 -0.28
C ALA A 42 -1.73 -0.64 1.14
N CYS A 43 -1.59 -1.93 1.47
CA CYS A 43 -2.07 -2.49 2.74
C CYS A 43 -0.92 -3.03 3.59
N CYS A 44 -0.96 -2.77 4.89
CA CYS A 44 -0.03 -3.30 5.89
C CYS A 44 -0.84 -3.73 7.12
N ASP A 45 -0.90 -5.03 7.37
CA ASP A 45 -1.61 -5.61 8.53
C ASP A 45 -3.04 -5.06 8.74
N GLY A 46 -3.81 -4.98 7.66
CA GLY A 46 -5.19 -4.47 7.71
C GLY A 46 -5.31 -2.93 7.70
N LEU A 47 -4.21 -2.19 7.73
CA LEU A 47 -4.16 -0.73 7.62
C LEU A 47 -3.78 -0.30 6.20
N GLY A 48 -4.42 0.76 5.70
CA GLY A 48 -4.05 1.37 4.44
C GLY A 48 -2.90 2.36 4.61
N TYR A 49 -2.02 2.45 3.62
CA TYR A 49 -0.95 3.44 3.54
C TYR A 49 -0.70 3.88 2.09
N SER A 50 0.03 4.99 1.95
CA SER A 50 0.39 5.55 0.65
C SER A 50 1.84 5.18 0.30
N SER A 51 2.03 4.38 -0.73
CA SER A 51 3.30 4.18 -1.41
C SER A 51 3.48 5.26 -2.48
N PRO A 52 4.71 5.81 -2.69
CA PRO A 52 5.98 5.40 -2.10
C PRO A 52 6.37 6.15 -0.81
N THR A 53 5.50 6.97 -0.22
CA THR A 53 5.86 7.76 0.98
C THR A 53 6.01 6.92 2.23
N SER A 54 5.36 5.76 2.28
CA SER A 54 5.47 4.76 3.33
C SER A 54 5.59 3.34 2.76
N THR A 55 6.04 2.42 3.60
CA THR A 55 6.21 1.00 3.30
C THR A 55 5.78 0.15 4.49
N CYS A 56 5.50 -1.13 4.25
CA CYS A 56 5.18 -2.10 5.30
C CYS A 56 6.42 -2.87 5.71
N CYS A 57 6.80 -2.78 6.99
CA CYS A 57 7.94 -3.46 7.58
C CYS A 57 7.48 -4.31 8.77
N ASN A 58 7.54 -5.63 8.66
CA ASN A 58 7.15 -6.56 9.73
C ASN A 58 5.77 -6.24 10.34
N GLY A 59 4.78 -5.92 9.50
CA GLY A 59 3.43 -5.55 9.92
C GLY A 59 3.24 -4.09 10.34
N PHE A 60 4.30 -3.28 10.38
CA PHE A 60 4.23 -1.87 10.74
C PHE A 60 4.45 -0.95 9.54
N ILE A 61 3.63 0.08 9.41
CA ILE A 61 3.83 1.14 8.42
C ILE A 61 5.01 1.99 8.88
N LYS A 62 6.00 2.17 7.99
CA LYS A 62 7.20 2.98 8.20
C LYS A 62 7.34 4.00 7.08
N ALA A 63 7.95 5.15 7.38
CA ALA A 63 8.27 6.15 6.38
C ALA A 63 9.35 5.65 5.41
N GLY A 64 9.26 6.07 4.14
CA GLY A 64 10.15 5.62 3.08
C GLY A 64 9.53 4.52 2.21
N ASN A 65 10.20 4.21 1.11
CA ASN A 65 9.69 3.33 0.07
C ASN A 65 10.27 1.91 0.13
N ALA A 66 11.23 1.63 1.01
CA ALA A 66 11.84 0.33 1.18
C ALA A 66 12.05 -0.03 2.65
N CYS A 67 12.15 -1.33 2.93
CA CYS A 67 12.32 -1.87 4.27
C CYS A 67 13.69 -2.51 4.46
N CYS A 68 14.34 -2.27 5.60
CA CYS A 68 15.59 -2.90 5.99
C CYS A 68 15.61 -3.13 7.50
N GLY A 69 15.79 -4.38 7.95
CA GLY A 69 15.85 -4.69 9.39
C GLY A 69 14.61 -4.26 10.18
N GLY A 70 13.42 -4.19 9.55
CA GLY A 70 12.19 -3.70 10.18
C GLY A 70 12.03 -2.17 10.20
N LEU A 71 12.96 -1.42 9.62
CA LEU A 71 12.90 0.03 9.47
C LEU A 71 12.61 0.41 8.02
N GLY A 72 11.81 1.46 7.85
CA GLY A 72 11.60 2.08 6.55
C GLY A 72 12.74 3.02 6.20
N TYR A 73 13.13 3.06 4.93
CA TYR A 73 14.13 4.00 4.41
C TYR A 73 13.78 4.46 3.00
N SER A 74 14.35 5.58 2.58
CA SER A 74 14.26 6.05 1.19
C SER A 74 15.39 5.48 0.35
N THR A 75 15.06 4.75 -0.71
CA THR A 75 16.06 4.26 -1.68
C THR A 75 16.73 5.38 -2.46
N SER A 76 16.19 6.60 -2.42
CA SER A 76 16.84 7.76 -3.04
C SER A 76 18.14 8.15 -2.32
N THR A 77 18.23 7.95 -1.00
CA THR A 77 19.35 8.40 -0.15
C THR A 77 20.12 7.27 0.53
N SER A 78 19.49 6.10 0.69
CA SER A 78 20.05 4.99 1.47
C SER A 78 19.92 3.65 0.75
N THR A 79 20.65 2.64 1.22
CA THR A 79 20.61 1.24 0.79
C THR A 79 20.59 0.30 1.99
N CYS A 80 20.20 -0.95 1.80
CA CYS A 80 20.12 -1.97 2.86
C CYS A 80 21.21 -3.02 2.68
N CYS A 81 22.07 -3.21 3.68
CA CYS A 81 23.19 -4.15 3.60
C CYS A 81 23.35 -4.93 4.88
N ASN A 82 23.22 -6.25 4.78
CA ASN A 82 23.19 -7.19 5.92
C ASN A 82 22.19 -6.76 7.01
N GLY A 83 21.04 -6.22 6.60
CA GLY A 83 19.99 -5.76 7.53
C GLY A 83 20.19 -4.35 8.11
N TYR A 84 21.25 -3.62 7.72
CA TYR A 84 21.52 -2.26 8.17
C TYR A 84 21.33 -1.24 7.06
N ILE A 85 20.69 -0.11 7.39
CA ILE A 85 20.54 1.02 6.49
C ILE A 85 21.86 1.78 6.43
N LYS A 86 22.38 1.98 5.22
CA LYS A 86 23.60 2.73 4.94
C LYS A 86 23.34 3.80 3.87
N PRO A 87 24.21 4.82 3.71
CA PRO A 87 24.13 5.73 2.56
C PRO A 87 24.07 4.94 1.24
N ARG A 88 23.35 5.46 0.23
CA ARG A 88 23.00 4.71 -1.00
C ARG A 88 24.15 3.96 -1.68
N ASN A 89 25.38 4.48 -1.60
CA ASN A 89 26.57 3.93 -2.24
C ASN A 89 27.58 3.35 -1.23
N ALA A 90 27.14 3.00 -0.02
CA ALA A 90 28.01 2.52 1.07
C ALA A 90 27.96 1.00 1.26
N CYS A 91 27.69 0.31 0.16
CA CYS A 91 27.80 -1.13 -0.06
C CYS A 91 28.34 -1.32 -1.48
#